data_AF-W2TP68-F1
#
_entry.id   AF-W2TP68-F1
#
_cell.length_a   1.000
_cell.length_b   1.000
_cell.length_c   1.000
_cell.angle_alpha   90.00
_cell.angle_beta   90.00
_cell.angle_gamma   90.00
#
_symmetry.space_group_name_H-M   'P 1'
#
loop_
_entity.id
_entity.type
_entity.pdbx_description
1 polymer ?
#
loop_
_entity_poly.entity_id
_entity_poly.type
_entity_poly.pdbx_seq_one_letter_code
_entity_poly.pdbx_strand_id
1 'polypeptide(L)'
;MDIIIFSPLLLYPHKQHFHLRHNFTEGWERGGAAFAVYYHGKLVVDLWGGYADKSCNRRWNEDTITTIFSCTKAGLPYFEPALTLADLTDGLRMATIVEQEAPKFLPGTRTAYHPLTYGWLVDQVEVRVARLTGLNPLLAVREFLYDRKIATIGRYALDPRGYFSKGLRNMRNFGKGPIKDFTLYNNPETRYAGQPAVNGVGSARGLALVHQLAMDGTLLSNELKQKIFQPLFVDEFDHSIGELQSKGYGFMFTRSPTGSWQVGHMGVGGQIVRFDPENDIVLCYLTNAFKAGSGEHVFTYNRLQRKVYEIIKK
;
A
#
# COMPACT_ATOMS: atom_id res chain seq x y z
N MET A 1 -3.74 28.38 38.49
CA MET A 1 -3.46 27.13 37.74
C MET A 1 -3.18 27.58 36.31
N ASP A 2 -1.91 27.63 35.92
CA ASP A 2 -1.52 28.22 34.63
C ASP A 2 -1.90 27.27 33.49
N ILE A 3 -2.95 27.64 32.75
CA ILE A 3 -3.32 27.01 31.48
C ILE A 3 -2.60 27.81 30.40
N ILE A 4 -1.48 27.28 29.93
CA ILE A 4 -0.73 27.87 28.83
C ILE A 4 -1.24 27.25 27.54
N ILE A 5 -1.81 28.07 26.65
CA ILE A 5 -2.19 27.69 25.29
C ILE A 5 -1.12 28.23 24.36
N PHE A 6 -0.45 27.35 23.62
CA PHE A 6 0.57 27.72 22.64
C PHE A 6 -0.04 27.68 21.23
N SER A 7 0.33 28.66 20.40
CA SER A 7 0.04 28.70 18.96
C SER A 7 1.30 29.20 18.23
N PRO A 8 1.82 28.48 17.23
CA PRO A 8 2.99 28.93 16.46
C PRO A 8 2.66 29.87 15.29
N LEU A 9 1.38 30.15 14.99
CA LEU A 9 0.96 30.92 13.79
C LEU A 9 0.08 32.11 14.18
N LEU A 10 0.64 33.32 14.10
CA LEU A 10 -0.07 34.57 14.40
C LEU A 10 -0.48 35.30 13.12
N LEU A 11 -1.78 35.26 12.80
CA LEU A 11 -2.43 36.34 12.04
C LEU A 11 -3.43 37.14 12.90
N TYR A 12 -3.93 36.64 14.04
CA TYR A 12 -4.78 37.42 14.97
C TYR A 12 -4.68 36.94 16.44
N PRO A 13 -3.79 37.51 17.28
CA PRO A 13 -3.44 36.96 18.60
C PRO A 13 -4.55 36.99 19.67
N HIS A 14 -5.52 37.90 19.59
CA HIS A 14 -6.26 38.30 20.81
C HIS A 14 -7.68 37.75 20.98
N LYS A 15 -8.29 37.09 19.98
CA LYS A 15 -9.70 36.63 20.09
C LYS A 15 -9.93 35.12 19.99
N GLN A 16 -9.05 34.34 19.35
CA GLN A 16 -9.30 32.90 19.11
C GLN A 16 -8.94 32.00 20.31
N HIS A 17 -8.00 32.42 21.16
CA HIS A 17 -7.60 31.65 22.35
C HIS A 17 -8.68 31.64 23.45
N PHE A 18 -9.66 32.55 23.39
CA PHE A 18 -10.62 32.74 24.48
C PHE A 18 -11.50 31.51 24.69
N HIS A 19 -12.02 30.89 23.64
CA HIS A 19 -13.02 29.82 23.79
C HIS A 19 -12.44 28.48 24.24
N LEU A 20 -11.32 28.03 23.65
CA LEU A 20 -10.68 26.79 24.10
C LEU A 20 -10.17 26.92 25.54
N ARG A 21 -9.60 28.08 25.90
CA ARG A 21 -9.19 28.37 27.29
C ARG A 21 -10.35 28.33 28.25
N HIS A 22 -11.49 28.92 27.85
CA HIS A 22 -12.69 28.99 28.67
C HIS A 22 -13.18 27.59 29.06
N ASN A 23 -13.14 26.64 28.12
CA ASN A 23 -13.49 25.25 28.41
C ASN A 23 -12.69 24.69 29.60
N PHE A 24 -11.40 24.96 29.67
CA PHE A 24 -10.57 24.53 30.79
C PHE A 24 -10.80 25.37 32.06
N THR A 25 -10.88 26.70 31.96
CA THR A 25 -10.98 27.59 33.13
C THR A 25 -12.33 27.52 33.84
N GLU A 26 -13.41 27.23 33.11
CA GLU A 26 -14.75 27.05 33.66
C GLU A 26 -15.06 25.59 34.02
N GLY A 27 -14.13 24.66 33.78
CA GLY A 27 -14.26 23.25 34.17
C GLY A 27 -15.09 22.37 33.23
N TRP A 28 -15.41 22.84 32.02
CA TRP A 28 -16.03 22.05 30.95
C TRP A 28 -15.09 20.99 30.39
N GLU A 29 -13.78 21.29 30.32
CA GLU A 29 -12.74 20.35 29.89
C GLU A 29 -11.85 19.98 31.09
N ARG A 30 -11.92 18.71 31.50
CA ARG A 30 -11.24 18.19 32.71
C ARG A 30 -9.95 17.44 32.40
N GLY A 31 -9.76 17.03 31.15
CA GLY A 31 -8.61 16.28 30.64
C GLY A 31 -7.68 17.16 29.82
N GLY A 32 -7.37 16.73 28.60
CA GLY A 32 -6.64 17.50 27.61
C GLY A 32 -7.34 17.43 26.26
N ALA A 33 -7.15 18.46 25.44
CA ALA A 33 -7.80 18.62 24.16
C ALA A 33 -6.89 19.35 23.16
N ALA A 34 -7.13 19.10 21.87
CA ALA A 34 -6.49 19.78 20.76
C ALA A 34 -7.52 20.20 19.71
N PHE A 35 -7.25 21.28 18.99
CA PHE A 35 -8.11 21.87 17.98
C PHE A 35 -7.27 22.50 16.86
N ALA A 36 -7.50 22.07 15.61
CA ALA A 36 -6.80 22.58 14.45
C ALA A 36 -7.77 22.90 13.29
N VAL A 37 -7.46 23.93 12.50
CA VAL A 37 -8.26 24.37 11.33
C VAL A 37 -7.34 24.67 10.15
N TYR A 38 -7.66 24.10 8.99
CA TYR A 38 -7.04 24.45 7.70
C TYR A 38 -8.01 25.29 6.85
N TYR A 39 -7.50 26.33 6.19
CA TYR A 39 -8.25 27.18 5.25
C TYR A 39 -7.38 27.48 4.02
N HIS A 40 -7.91 27.23 2.80
CA HIS A 40 -7.15 27.29 1.53
C HIS A 40 -5.83 26.50 1.55
N GLY A 41 -5.86 25.29 2.09
CA GLY A 41 -4.68 24.41 2.16
C GLY A 41 -3.61 24.84 3.17
N LYS A 42 -3.87 25.86 4.01
CA LYS A 42 -2.95 26.34 5.05
C LYS A 42 -3.52 26.12 6.43
N LEU A 43 -2.69 25.71 7.38
CA LEU A 43 -3.04 25.63 8.80
C LEU A 43 -3.21 27.06 9.34
N VAL A 44 -4.42 27.40 9.79
CA VAL A 44 -4.78 28.75 10.26
C VAL A 44 -5.13 28.80 11.75
N VAL A 45 -5.41 27.66 12.38
CA VAL A 45 -5.58 27.50 13.83
C VAL A 45 -4.91 26.20 14.24
N ASP A 46 -4.12 26.22 15.31
CA ASP A 46 -3.50 25.04 15.91
C ASP A 46 -3.33 25.29 17.42
N LEU A 47 -4.17 24.64 18.23
CA LEU A 47 -4.31 24.90 19.66
C LEU A 47 -4.40 23.57 20.42
N TRP A 48 -3.79 23.51 21.61
CA TRP A 48 -3.94 22.39 22.53
C TRP A 48 -3.81 22.85 23.98
N GLY A 49 -4.22 21.99 24.93
CA GLY A 49 -4.12 22.28 26.36
C GLY A 49 -4.59 21.13 27.25
N GLY A 50 -4.36 21.28 28.56
CA GLY A 50 -4.77 20.31 29.57
C GLY A 50 -3.78 19.16 29.81
N TYR A 51 -4.29 17.98 30.15
CA TYR A 51 -3.50 16.82 30.53
C TYR A 51 -3.68 15.65 29.55
N ALA A 52 -2.58 15.11 29.04
CA ALA A 52 -2.58 13.84 28.33
C ALA A 52 -2.77 12.66 29.30
N ASP A 53 -2.24 12.79 30.52
CA ASP A 53 -2.52 11.89 31.65
C ASP A 53 -2.41 12.67 32.96
N LYS A 54 -3.54 12.86 33.63
CA LYS A 54 -3.63 13.63 34.87
C LYS A 54 -3.02 12.89 36.07
N SER A 55 -2.98 11.56 36.05
CA SER A 55 -2.50 10.74 37.17
C SER A 55 -0.99 10.88 37.40
N CYS A 56 -0.22 11.09 36.33
CA CYS A 56 1.21 11.34 36.36
C CYS A 56 1.59 12.79 36.02
N ASN A 57 0.61 13.71 36.02
CA ASN A 57 0.80 15.13 35.72
C ASN A 57 1.42 15.40 34.32
N ARG A 58 1.20 14.49 33.35
CA ARG A 58 1.70 14.62 31.97
C ARG A 58 0.81 15.54 31.16
N ARG A 59 1.38 16.65 30.67
CA ARG A 59 0.68 17.66 29.88
C ARG A 59 0.41 17.20 28.46
N TRP A 60 -0.69 17.69 27.89
CA TRP A 60 -0.96 17.58 26.46
C TRP A 60 -0.02 18.55 25.71
N ASN A 61 0.68 18.04 24.71
CA ASN A 61 1.56 18.80 23.81
C ASN A 61 1.15 18.60 22.34
N GLU A 62 1.83 19.27 21.43
CA GLU A 62 1.60 19.23 19.98
C GLU A 62 1.60 17.81 19.39
N ASP A 63 2.35 16.88 19.98
CA ASP A 63 2.52 15.50 19.50
C ASP A 63 1.58 14.50 20.20
N THR A 64 0.72 14.96 21.10
CA THR A 64 -0.16 14.07 21.87
C THR A 64 -1.27 13.52 20.98
N ILE A 65 -1.23 12.21 20.73
CA ILE A 65 -2.25 11.45 20.00
C ILE A 65 -3.29 10.83 20.96
N THR A 66 -4.54 10.69 20.50
CA THR A 66 -5.64 10.05 21.23
C THR A 66 -6.47 9.15 20.32
N THR A 67 -7.25 8.25 20.92
CA THR A 67 -8.16 7.35 20.20
C THR A 67 -9.22 8.17 19.44
N ILE A 68 -9.22 8.08 18.11
CA ILE A 68 -10.13 8.84 17.23
C ILE A 68 -11.45 8.11 16.90
N PHE A 69 -11.69 6.94 17.50
CA PHE A 69 -12.92 6.15 17.39
C PHE A 69 -13.50 6.07 15.96
N SER A 70 -14.70 6.59 15.78
CA SER A 70 -15.51 6.47 14.58
C SER A 70 -15.10 7.38 13.43
N CYS A 71 -14.06 8.20 13.60
CA CYS A 71 -13.56 9.12 12.58
C CYS A 71 -12.94 8.41 11.36
N THR A 72 -12.98 7.08 11.30
CA THR A 72 -12.46 6.25 10.20
C THR A 72 -13.50 5.72 9.20
N LYS A 73 -14.83 5.97 9.34
CA LYS A 73 -15.95 5.20 8.71
C LYS A 73 -16.45 5.61 7.29
N ALA A 74 -17.04 4.66 6.51
CA ALA A 74 -17.81 4.86 5.23
C ALA A 74 -18.75 3.67 4.82
N GLY A 75 -19.82 3.86 3.99
CA GLY A 75 -20.56 2.77 3.25
C GLY A 75 -21.94 2.14 3.69
N LEU A 76 -21.96 1.10 4.56
CA LEU A 76 -23.12 0.31 5.05
C LEU A 76 -23.48 0.47 6.56
N PRO A 77 -24.71 0.87 7.00
CA PRO A 77 -25.01 1.19 8.41
C PRO A 77 -25.43 0.04 9.37
N TYR A 78 -26.07 -1.02 8.89
CA TYR A 78 -26.50 -2.19 9.68
C TYR A 78 -26.68 -3.44 8.80
N PHE A 79 -26.80 -4.63 9.40
CA PHE A 79 -27.10 -5.92 8.75
C PHE A 79 -28.58 -6.30 8.93
N GLU A 80 -29.20 -6.95 7.94
CA GLU A 80 -30.54 -7.56 8.10
C GLU A 80 -30.55 -8.78 9.05
N PRO A 81 -29.61 -9.74 8.95
CA PRO A 81 -29.61 -10.86 9.88
C PRO A 81 -29.20 -10.40 11.28
N ALA A 82 -29.92 -10.92 12.28
CA ALA A 82 -29.49 -10.80 13.66
C ALA A 82 -28.16 -11.55 13.86
N LEU A 83 -27.16 -10.84 14.37
CA LEU A 83 -25.85 -11.42 14.66
C LEU A 83 -25.83 -12.09 16.04
N THR A 84 -25.19 -13.25 16.11
CA THR A 84 -24.86 -13.96 17.34
C THR A 84 -23.41 -13.69 17.72
N LEU A 85 -23.05 -13.93 18.98
CA LEU A 85 -21.65 -13.79 19.42
C LEU A 85 -20.69 -14.70 18.64
N ALA A 86 -21.15 -15.89 18.23
CA ALA A 86 -20.38 -16.80 17.40
C ALA A 86 -20.07 -16.19 16.03
N ASP A 87 -21.05 -15.49 15.43
CA ASP A 87 -20.88 -14.78 14.16
C ASP A 87 -19.78 -13.72 14.30
N LEU A 88 -19.81 -12.90 15.36
CA LEU A 88 -18.84 -11.82 15.57
C LEU A 88 -17.38 -12.30 15.69
N THR A 89 -17.18 -13.56 16.08
CA THR A 89 -15.85 -14.17 16.26
C THR A 89 -15.39 -15.02 15.07
N ASP A 90 -16.29 -15.28 14.10
CA ASP A 90 -16.00 -16.06 12.90
C ASP A 90 -15.92 -15.14 11.67
N GLY A 91 -14.69 -14.81 11.29
CA GLY A 91 -14.41 -13.90 10.17
C GLY A 91 -14.96 -14.37 8.82
N LEU A 92 -14.99 -15.68 8.55
CA LEU A 92 -15.52 -16.21 7.27
C LEU A 92 -17.05 -16.18 7.24
N ARG A 93 -17.69 -16.39 8.39
CA ARG A 93 -19.13 -16.27 8.52
C ARG A 93 -19.58 -14.81 8.40
N MET A 94 -18.86 -13.88 9.02
CA MET A 94 -19.09 -12.44 8.81
C MET A 94 -18.85 -12.01 7.37
N ALA A 95 -17.86 -12.58 6.69
CA ALA A 95 -17.61 -12.33 5.27
C ALA A 95 -18.83 -12.65 4.40
N THR A 96 -19.40 -13.82 4.64
CA THR A 96 -20.59 -14.29 3.93
C THR A 96 -21.77 -13.36 4.17
N ILE A 97 -21.99 -12.93 5.42
CA ILE A 97 -23.07 -12.00 5.78
C ILE A 97 -22.88 -10.64 5.09
N VAL A 98 -21.67 -10.09 5.13
CA VAL A 98 -21.35 -8.80 4.48
C VAL A 98 -21.52 -8.87 2.96
N GLU A 99 -21.08 -9.95 2.33
CA GLU A 99 -21.17 -10.14 0.88
C GLU A 99 -22.60 -10.28 0.38
N GLN A 100 -23.48 -10.88 1.20
CA GLN A 100 -24.90 -11.06 0.88
C GLN A 100 -25.74 -9.81 1.19
N GLU A 101 -25.20 -8.84 1.92
CA GLU A 101 -25.92 -7.65 2.35
C GLU A 101 -26.02 -6.61 1.22
N ALA A 102 -27.25 -6.21 0.90
CA ALA A 102 -27.47 -5.16 -0.10
C ALA A 102 -27.15 -3.78 0.49
N PRO A 103 -26.54 -2.85 -0.28
CA PRO A 103 -26.44 -1.47 0.12
C PRO A 103 -27.83 -0.90 0.47
N LYS A 104 -27.96 -0.25 1.64
CA LYS A 104 -29.25 0.33 2.09
C LYS A 104 -29.72 1.50 1.22
N PHE A 105 -28.83 2.02 0.38
CA PHE A 105 -29.09 3.04 -0.63
C PHE A 105 -28.07 2.88 -1.75
N LEU A 106 -28.38 3.41 -2.93
CA LEU A 106 -27.47 3.37 -4.09
C LEU A 106 -26.12 4.03 -3.72
N PRO A 107 -24.98 3.34 -3.87
CA PRO A 107 -23.67 3.91 -3.53
C PRO A 107 -23.44 5.26 -4.22
N GLY A 108 -22.91 6.23 -3.47
CA GLY A 108 -22.67 7.59 -3.95
C GLY A 108 -23.88 8.54 -3.93
N THR A 109 -25.08 8.07 -3.56
CA THR A 109 -26.29 8.93 -3.54
C THR A 109 -26.64 9.50 -2.17
N ARG A 110 -26.28 8.82 -1.07
CA ARG A 110 -26.60 9.20 0.31
C ARG A 110 -25.49 8.78 1.27
N THR A 111 -25.47 9.37 2.46
CA THR A 111 -24.60 8.98 3.57
C THR A 111 -25.44 8.50 4.75
N ALA A 112 -24.94 7.53 5.50
CA ALA A 112 -25.52 7.07 6.76
C ALA A 112 -24.39 6.70 7.73
N TYR A 113 -24.69 6.74 9.04
CA TYR A 113 -23.74 6.39 10.10
C TYR A 113 -23.68 4.87 10.31
N HIS A 114 -22.47 4.34 10.50
CA HIS A 114 -22.22 2.89 10.61
C HIS A 114 -21.73 2.54 11.99
N PRO A 115 -22.63 2.44 12.98
CA PRO A 115 -22.23 2.26 14.36
C PRO A 115 -21.34 1.02 14.56
N LEU A 116 -21.56 -0.05 13.80
CA LEU A 116 -20.92 -1.35 14.02
C LEU A 116 -20.31 -1.98 12.75
N THR A 117 -21.04 -1.90 11.64
CA THR A 117 -20.77 -2.56 10.34
C THR A 117 -19.45 -2.17 9.65
N TYR A 118 -18.94 -0.96 9.90
CA TYR A 118 -17.75 -0.47 9.19
C TYR A 118 -16.50 -1.31 9.46
N GLY A 119 -16.28 -1.72 10.70
CA GLY A 119 -15.12 -2.55 11.07
C GLY A 119 -15.08 -3.83 10.24
N TRP A 120 -16.23 -4.49 10.06
CA TRP A 120 -16.33 -5.70 9.26
C TRP A 120 -16.24 -5.44 7.74
N LEU A 121 -16.71 -4.31 7.23
CA LEU A 121 -16.50 -3.94 5.82
C LEU A 121 -15.01 -3.78 5.48
N VAL A 122 -14.26 -3.12 6.36
CA VAL A 122 -12.79 -2.99 6.22
C VAL A 122 -12.13 -4.36 6.36
N ASP A 123 -12.56 -5.15 7.35
CA ASP A 123 -12.09 -6.53 7.54
C ASP A 123 -12.33 -7.42 6.30
N GLN A 124 -13.43 -7.21 5.56
CA GLN A 124 -13.68 -7.97 4.33
C GLN A 124 -12.69 -7.67 3.21
N VAL A 125 -12.10 -6.48 3.17
CA VAL A 125 -11.00 -6.21 2.25
C VAL A 125 -9.80 -7.08 2.62
N GLU A 126 -9.50 -7.22 3.92
CA GLU A 126 -8.40 -8.04 4.43
C GLU A 126 -8.61 -9.53 4.16
N VAL A 127 -9.84 -10.06 4.32
CA VAL A 127 -10.17 -11.48 4.04
C VAL A 127 -10.08 -11.81 2.54
N ARG A 128 -10.34 -10.84 1.66
CA ARG A 128 -10.27 -11.01 0.20
C ARG A 128 -8.84 -10.98 -0.35
N VAL A 129 -7.84 -10.54 0.42
CA VAL A 129 -6.45 -10.54 -0.01
C VAL A 129 -5.96 -11.98 -0.17
N ALA A 130 -5.56 -12.35 -1.38
CA ALA A 130 -5.01 -13.68 -1.66
C ALA A 130 -3.76 -13.92 -0.80
N ARG A 131 -3.77 -15.02 -0.02
CA ARG A 131 -2.64 -15.35 0.85
C ARG A 131 -1.46 -15.82 0.01
N LEU A 132 -0.30 -15.20 0.26
CA LEU A 132 0.97 -15.56 -0.33
C LEU A 132 1.41 -16.93 0.18
N THR A 133 1.79 -17.82 -0.73
CA THR A 133 2.45 -19.08 -0.42
C THR A 133 3.91 -19.00 -0.86
N GLY A 134 4.82 -19.46 0.00
CA GLY A 134 6.25 -19.48 -0.25
C GLY A 134 6.65 -20.32 -1.46
N LEU A 135 7.95 -20.29 -1.77
CA LEU A 135 8.51 -20.96 -2.94
C LEU A 135 8.37 -22.49 -2.84
N ASN A 136 7.86 -23.12 -3.90
CA ASN A 136 7.82 -24.57 -4.01
C ASN A 136 9.16 -25.10 -4.59
N PRO A 137 9.91 -25.99 -3.89
CA PRO A 137 11.22 -26.45 -4.34
C PRO A 137 11.22 -27.16 -5.69
N LEU A 138 10.23 -28.00 -5.97
CA LEU A 138 10.15 -28.73 -7.25
C LEU A 138 9.90 -27.78 -8.42
N LEU A 139 9.04 -26.77 -8.22
CA LEU A 139 8.82 -25.74 -9.23
C LEU A 139 10.05 -24.84 -9.40
N ALA A 140 10.74 -24.51 -8.31
CA ALA A 140 11.97 -23.73 -8.35
C ALA A 140 13.06 -24.42 -9.19
N VAL A 141 13.21 -25.75 -9.06
CA VAL A 141 14.14 -26.53 -9.91
C VAL A 141 13.77 -26.42 -11.38
N ARG A 142 12.46 -26.52 -11.72
CA ARG A 142 12.00 -26.39 -13.11
C ARG A 142 12.28 -25.00 -13.67
N GLU A 143 12.06 -23.95 -12.88
CA GLU A 143 12.34 -22.58 -13.29
C GLU A 143 13.86 -22.33 -13.46
N PHE A 144 14.69 -22.87 -12.58
CA PHE A 144 16.16 -22.82 -12.72
C PHE A 144 16.65 -23.51 -14.01
N LEU A 145 16.08 -24.67 -14.34
CA LEU A 145 16.43 -25.38 -15.58
C LEU A 145 16.04 -24.58 -16.82
N TYR A 146 14.97 -23.79 -16.72
CA TYR A 146 14.54 -22.91 -17.80
C TYR A 146 15.44 -21.67 -17.93
N ASP A 147 15.80 -21.04 -16.81
CA ASP A 147 16.71 -19.89 -16.79
C ASP A 147 17.75 -20.00 -15.68
N ARG A 148 18.99 -20.30 -16.07
CA ARG A 148 20.11 -20.46 -15.15
C ARG A 148 20.51 -19.15 -14.47
N LYS A 149 20.11 -17.97 -14.98
CA LYS A 149 20.37 -16.67 -14.33
C LYS A 149 19.69 -16.58 -12.97
N ILE A 150 18.59 -17.30 -12.75
CA ILE A 150 17.91 -17.38 -11.45
C ILE A 150 18.89 -17.82 -10.35
N ALA A 151 19.82 -18.74 -10.62
CA ALA A 151 20.83 -19.14 -9.64
C ALA A 151 21.86 -18.05 -9.37
N THR A 152 22.25 -17.28 -10.39
CA THR A 152 23.17 -16.15 -10.24
C THR A 152 22.55 -15.06 -9.36
N ILE A 153 21.29 -14.69 -9.65
CA ILE A 153 20.50 -13.73 -8.87
C ILE A 153 20.32 -14.25 -7.44
N GLY A 154 19.93 -15.52 -7.28
CA GLY A 154 19.77 -16.17 -5.98
C GLY A 154 21.05 -16.14 -5.14
N ARG A 155 22.21 -16.40 -5.76
CA ARG A 155 23.51 -16.31 -5.08
C ARG A 155 23.81 -14.88 -4.61
N TYR A 156 23.46 -13.86 -5.41
CA TYR A 156 23.64 -12.46 -5.05
C TYR A 156 22.70 -12.03 -3.91
N ALA A 157 21.43 -12.44 -4.00
CA ALA A 157 20.42 -12.17 -2.98
C ALA A 157 20.77 -12.81 -1.63
N LEU A 158 21.34 -14.03 -1.67
CA LEU A 158 21.75 -14.80 -0.49
C LEU A 158 23.16 -14.48 0.01
N ASP A 159 23.96 -13.64 -0.67
CA ASP A 159 25.26 -13.22 -0.16
C ASP A 159 25.05 -12.42 1.14
N PRO A 160 25.51 -12.89 2.31
CA PRO A 160 25.29 -12.19 3.57
C PRO A 160 25.90 -10.78 3.59
N ARG A 161 26.85 -10.47 2.70
CA ARG A 161 27.48 -9.15 2.58
C ARG A 161 26.76 -8.25 1.57
N GLY A 162 25.91 -8.81 0.71
CA GLY A 162 25.17 -8.11 -0.33
C GLY A 162 24.11 -7.13 0.20
N TYR A 163 23.75 -6.14 -0.63
CA TYR A 163 22.79 -5.09 -0.24
C TYR A 163 21.41 -5.63 0.06
N PHE A 164 20.91 -6.58 -0.75
CA PHE A 164 19.60 -7.19 -0.54
C PHE A 164 19.50 -7.93 0.80
N SER A 165 20.47 -8.79 1.10
CA SER A 165 20.58 -9.50 2.37
C SER A 165 20.70 -8.54 3.57
N LYS A 166 21.44 -7.42 3.45
CA LYS A 166 21.48 -6.36 4.48
C LYS A 166 20.11 -5.72 4.67
N GLY A 167 19.41 -5.38 3.60
CA GLY A 167 18.06 -4.82 3.64
C GLY A 167 17.08 -5.74 4.37
N LEU A 168 17.06 -7.03 3.99
CA LEU A 168 16.22 -8.02 4.67
C LEU A 168 16.57 -8.13 6.17
N ARG A 169 17.86 -8.14 6.54
CA ARG A 169 18.23 -8.18 7.97
C ARG A 169 17.71 -6.97 8.75
N ASN A 170 17.75 -5.77 8.17
CA ASN A 170 17.20 -4.55 8.80
C ASN A 170 15.68 -4.67 9.00
N MET A 171 15.01 -5.44 8.14
CA MET A 171 13.57 -5.70 8.24
C MET A 171 13.22 -6.85 9.20
N ARG A 172 14.18 -7.53 9.83
CA ARG A 172 13.93 -8.73 10.66
C ARG A 172 13.01 -8.47 11.86
N ASN A 173 12.87 -7.20 12.26
CA ASN A 173 12.02 -6.77 13.37
C ASN A 173 10.66 -6.20 12.92
N PHE A 174 10.33 -6.19 11.61
CA PHE A 174 9.07 -5.65 11.07
C PHE A 174 7.84 -6.56 11.33
N GLY A 175 8.01 -7.65 12.08
CA GLY A 175 6.92 -8.54 12.49
C GLY A 175 7.40 -9.69 13.38
N LYS A 176 6.46 -10.40 14.01
CA LYS A 176 6.76 -11.64 14.75
C LYS A 176 6.99 -12.79 13.77
N GLY A 177 8.24 -13.22 13.64
CA GLY A 177 8.63 -14.41 12.87
C GLY A 177 9.96 -14.20 12.13
N PRO A 178 10.68 -15.26 11.76
CA PRO A 178 11.85 -15.10 10.90
C PRO A 178 11.38 -14.65 9.50
N ILE A 179 12.16 -13.79 8.81
CA ILE A 179 12.00 -13.55 7.37
C ILE A 179 12.43 -14.85 6.66
N LYS A 180 11.57 -15.86 6.70
CA LYS A 180 11.80 -17.13 6.00
C LYS A 180 11.26 -17.08 4.57
N ASP A 181 10.28 -16.22 4.33
CA ASP A 181 9.70 -15.89 3.04
C ASP A 181 8.87 -14.59 3.20
N PHE A 182 8.56 -13.88 2.12
CA PHE A 182 7.75 -12.65 2.17
C PHE A 182 6.28 -12.94 2.55
N THR A 183 5.96 -14.11 3.12
CA THR A 183 4.60 -14.44 3.61
C THR A 183 4.22 -13.65 4.86
N LEU A 184 5.16 -12.92 5.48
CA LEU A 184 4.86 -11.96 6.55
C LEU A 184 3.82 -10.92 6.12
N TYR A 185 3.74 -10.59 4.83
CA TYR A 185 2.71 -9.69 4.28
C TYR A 185 1.32 -10.32 4.22
N ASN A 186 1.16 -11.59 4.65
CA ASN A 186 -0.13 -12.18 4.97
C ASN A 186 -0.70 -11.66 6.30
N ASN A 187 0.12 -11.05 7.15
CA ASN A 187 -0.30 -10.45 8.42
C ASN A 187 -0.90 -9.04 8.18
N PRO A 188 -2.16 -8.78 8.59
CA PRO A 188 -2.78 -7.46 8.50
C PRO A 188 -1.98 -6.34 9.16
N GLU A 189 -1.35 -6.63 10.32
CA GLU A 189 -0.52 -5.64 11.04
C GLU A 189 0.65 -5.15 10.19
N THR A 190 1.25 -6.05 9.41
CA THR A 190 2.35 -5.66 8.51
C THR A 190 1.84 -4.91 7.29
N ARG A 191 0.62 -5.19 6.81
CA ARG A 191 0.00 -4.43 5.72
C ARG A 191 -0.37 -3.01 6.15
N TYR A 192 -0.85 -2.84 7.39
CA TYR A 192 -1.24 -1.54 7.95
C TYR A 192 -0.10 -0.50 7.98
N ALA A 193 1.15 -0.96 8.01
CA ALA A 193 2.32 -0.06 7.91
C ALA A 193 2.37 0.75 6.60
N GLY A 194 1.58 0.39 5.58
CA GLY A 194 1.36 1.21 4.39
C GLY A 194 2.61 1.46 3.55
N GLN A 195 3.60 0.56 3.58
CA GLN A 195 4.90 0.76 2.93
C GLN A 195 4.78 0.70 1.39
N PRO A 196 4.88 1.82 0.64
CA PRO A 196 4.55 1.84 -0.79
C PRO A 196 5.44 0.98 -1.67
N ALA A 197 6.64 0.62 -1.19
CA ALA A 197 7.56 -0.25 -1.94
C ALA A 197 7.13 -1.72 -2.02
N VAL A 198 6.31 -2.20 -1.07
CA VAL A 198 6.07 -3.65 -0.88
C VAL A 198 4.65 -4.03 -0.43
N ASN A 199 3.87 -3.09 0.12
CA ASN A 199 2.54 -3.36 0.70
C ASN A 199 1.34 -3.11 -0.23
N GLY A 200 1.59 -2.82 -1.51
CA GLY A 200 0.49 -2.55 -2.46
C GLY A 200 -0.45 -3.75 -2.59
N VAL A 201 -1.75 -3.52 -2.40
CA VAL A 201 -2.81 -4.53 -2.64
C VAL A 201 -3.67 -4.05 -3.81
N GLY A 202 -3.89 -4.92 -4.78
CA GLY A 202 -4.69 -4.58 -5.95
C GLY A 202 -4.96 -5.80 -6.83
N SER A 203 -5.87 -5.63 -7.80
CA SER A 203 -6.11 -6.63 -8.84
C SER A 203 -5.23 -6.36 -10.06
N ALA A 204 -4.94 -7.41 -10.85
CA ALA A 204 -4.18 -7.24 -12.09
C ALA A 204 -4.87 -6.28 -13.06
N ARG A 205 -6.21 -6.33 -13.14
CA ARG A 205 -7.02 -5.39 -13.93
C ARG A 205 -6.87 -3.95 -13.45
N GLY A 206 -6.97 -3.71 -12.14
CA GLY A 206 -6.86 -2.36 -11.59
C GLY A 206 -5.46 -1.78 -11.80
N LEU A 207 -4.42 -2.60 -11.57
CA LEU A 207 -3.04 -2.18 -11.79
C LEU A 207 -2.75 -1.91 -13.27
N ALA A 208 -3.22 -2.77 -14.17
CA ALA A 208 -3.12 -2.54 -15.62
C ALA A 208 -3.85 -1.26 -16.05
N LEU A 209 -5.05 -1.01 -15.53
CA LEU A 209 -5.82 0.19 -15.86
C LEU A 209 -5.08 1.48 -15.48
N VAL A 210 -4.48 1.55 -14.29
CA VAL A 210 -3.69 2.73 -13.89
C VAL A 210 -2.53 2.98 -14.86
N HIS A 211 -1.87 1.91 -15.33
CA HIS A 211 -0.79 2.03 -16.31
C HIS A 211 -1.30 2.40 -17.71
N GLN A 212 -2.47 1.92 -18.12
CA GLN A 212 -3.12 2.35 -19.37
C GLN A 212 -3.43 3.84 -19.34
N LEU A 213 -4.05 4.32 -18.27
CA LEU A 213 -4.41 5.74 -18.10
C LEU A 213 -3.16 6.63 -17.99
N ALA A 214 -2.05 6.09 -17.49
CA ALA A 214 -0.77 6.78 -17.53
C ALA A 214 -0.17 6.83 -18.94
N MET A 215 -0.30 5.74 -19.71
CA MET A 215 0.23 5.61 -21.07
C MET A 215 -0.54 6.46 -22.09
N ASP A 216 -1.88 6.46 -22.05
CA ASP A 216 -2.73 7.21 -22.98
C ASP A 216 -2.68 8.74 -22.73
N GLY A 217 -2.27 9.15 -21.53
CA GLY A 217 -2.13 10.54 -21.13
C GLY A 217 -3.28 11.11 -20.31
N THR A 218 -4.21 10.25 -19.88
CA THR A 218 -5.28 10.64 -18.96
C THR A 218 -4.74 11.06 -17.59
N LEU A 219 -3.73 10.34 -17.08
CA LEU A 219 -3.09 10.65 -15.79
C LEU A 219 -1.79 11.45 -15.93
N LEU A 220 -1.07 11.30 -17.05
CA LEU A 220 0.25 11.91 -17.24
C LEU A 220 0.28 12.79 -18.48
N SER A 221 0.86 13.99 -18.35
CA SER A 221 1.02 14.90 -19.49
C SER A 221 1.96 14.32 -20.55
N ASN A 222 1.83 14.77 -21.80
CA ASN A 222 2.68 14.32 -22.90
C ASN A 222 4.18 14.61 -22.63
N GLU A 223 4.49 15.75 -22.01
CA GLU A 223 5.85 16.12 -21.63
C GLU A 223 6.43 15.13 -20.62
N LEU A 224 5.62 14.71 -19.64
CA LEU A 224 6.06 13.73 -18.64
C LEU A 224 6.23 12.35 -19.27
N LYS A 225 5.32 11.92 -20.14
CA LYS A 225 5.42 10.64 -20.88
C LYS A 225 6.72 10.54 -21.66
N GLN A 226 7.10 11.58 -22.41
CA GLN A 226 8.36 11.62 -23.16
C GLN A 226 9.59 11.46 -22.25
N LYS A 227 9.51 11.95 -21.02
CA LYS A 227 10.60 11.87 -20.05
C LYS A 227 10.69 10.51 -19.35
N ILE A 228 9.57 9.93 -18.94
CA ILE A 228 9.56 8.75 -18.08
C ILE A 228 9.40 7.42 -18.83
N PHE A 229 9.06 7.44 -20.12
CA PHE A 229 8.94 6.23 -20.95
C PHE A 229 10.25 5.83 -21.64
N GLN A 230 11.35 6.50 -21.33
CA GLN A 230 12.69 6.12 -21.76
C GLN A 230 13.58 5.83 -20.54
N PRO A 231 14.47 4.83 -20.62
CA PRO A 231 15.41 4.55 -19.54
C PRO A 231 16.40 5.72 -19.38
N LEU A 232 16.74 6.03 -18.12
CA LEU A 232 17.81 6.98 -17.79
C LEU A 232 19.18 6.28 -17.76
N PHE A 233 19.19 5.03 -17.28
CA PHE A 233 20.34 4.15 -17.22
C PHE A 233 20.01 2.89 -18.04
N VAL A 234 20.92 2.50 -18.92
CA VAL A 234 20.76 1.34 -19.80
C VAL A 234 21.82 0.31 -19.45
N ASP A 235 21.37 -0.92 -19.16
CA ASP A 235 22.20 -2.08 -18.85
C ASP A 235 23.28 -1.80 -17.78
N GLU A 236 22.91 -1.05 -16.73
CA GLU A 236 23.80 -0.82 -15.60
C GLU A 236 23.74 -1.99 -14.61
N PHE A 237 24.89 -2.37 -14.07
CA PHE A 237 24.95 -3.46 -13.11
C PHE A 237 24.31 -3.06 -11.78
N ASP A 238 23.22 -3.73 -11.42
CA ASP A 238 22.55 -3.53 -10.15
C ASP A 238 23.20 -4.38 -9.06
N HIS A 239 23.89 -3.73 -8.12
CA HIS A 239 24.56 -4.41 -7.01
C HIS A 239 23.64 -5.02 -5.94
N SER A 240 22.33 -4.74 -5.98
CA SER A 240 21.34 -5.35 -5.09
C SER A 240 20.72 -6.60 -5.70
N ILE A 241 20.40 -6.58 -7.00
CA ILE A 241 19.80 -7.70 -7.74
C ILE A 241 20.89 -8.67 -8.23
N GLY A 242 22.06 -8.15 -8.60
CA GLY A 242 23.19 -8.92 -9.11
C GLY A 242 23.18 -9.13 -10.63
N GLU A 243 22.56 -8.22 -11.38
CA GLU A 243 22.45 -8.31 -12.84
C GLU A 243 22.35 -6.92 -13.50
N LEU A 244 22.53 -6.88 -14.82
CA LEU A 244 22.35 -5.66 -15.62
C LEU A 244 20.87 -5.29 -15.68
N GLN A 245 20.57 -4.01 -15.43
CA GLN A 245 19.23 -3.47 -15.37
C GLN A 245 19.17 -2.13 -16.09
N SER A 246 18.07 -1.91 -16.82
CA SER A 246 17.74 -0.59 -17.37
C SER A 246 16.69 0.08 -16.48
N LYS A 247 16.92 1.33 -16.07
CA LYS A 247 16.12 2.02 -15.03
C LYS A 247 15.96 3.51 -15.31
N GLY A 248 14.90 4.11 -14.78
CA GLY A 248 14.66 5.55 -14.90
C GLY A 248 13.41 5.97 -14.12
N TYR A 249 13.52 7.07 -13.38
CA TYR A 249 12.38 7.69 -12.66
C TYR A 249 11.51 6.74 -11.82
N GLY A 250 12.12 5.72 -11.21
CA GLY A 250 11.42 4.71 -10.38
C GLY A 250 10.89 3.50 -11.16
N PHE A 251 10.99 3.52 -12.49
CA PHE A 251 10.64 2.39 -13.36
C PHE A 251 11.86 1.56 -13.73
N MET A 252 11.59 0.29 -13.99
CA MET A 252 12.51 -0.63 -14.65
C MET A 252 12.11 -0.74 -16.12
N PHE A 253 13.08 -1.04 -16.97
CA PHE A 253 12.91 -1.15 -18.41
C PHE A 253 13.43 -2.49 -18.90
N THR A 254 12.66 -3.15 -19.76
CA THR A 254 13.00 -4.45 -20.36
C THR A 254 12.62 -4.42 -21.83
N ARG A 255 13.25 -5.28 -22.63
CA ARG A 255 12.90 -5.38 -24.05
C ARG A 255 11.73 -6.33 -24.22
N SER A 256 10.73 -5.91 -24.99
CA SER A 256 9.65 -6.80 -25.40
C SER A 256 10.18 -7.90 -26.34
N PRO A 257 9.40 -8.97 -26.60
CA PRO A 257 9.71 -9.95 -27.64
C PRO A 257 9.87 -9.35 -29.05
N THR A 258 9.43 -8.11 -29.27
CA THR A 258 9.55 -7.41 -30.56
C THR A 258 10.67 -6.37 -30.58
N GLY A 259 11.32 -6.11 -29.44
CA GLY A 259 12.45 -5.19 -29.30
C GLY A 259 12.09 -3.79 -28.81
N SER A 260 10.81 -3.45 -28.72
CA SER A 260 10.33 -2.20 -28.10
C SER A 260 10.63 -2.14 -26.60
N TRP A 261 10.66 -0.94 -26.05
CA TRP A 261 10.82 -0.75 -24.60
C TRP A 261 9.53 -1.02 -23.84
N GLN A 262 9.62 -1.87 -22.81
CA GLN A 262 8.57 -2.06 -21.80
C GLN A 262 8.94 -1.33 -20.51
N VAL A 263 8.04 -0.48 -20.05
CA VAL A 263 8.17 0.33 -18.83
C VAL A 263 7.33 -0.29 -17.73
N GLY A 264 7.83 -0.35 -16.50
CA GLY A 264 7.03 -0.84 -15.38
C GLY A 264 7.89 -1.28 -14.20
N HIS A 265 7.43 -2.30 -13.47
CA HIS A 265 8.16 -2.80 -12.31
C HIS A 265 7.89 -4.29 -12.08
N MET A 266 8.87 -4.98 -11.49
CA MET A 266 8.73 -6.36 -11.02
C MET A 266 8.53 -6.40 -9.50
N GLY A 267 7.79 -7.38 -9.01
CA GLY A 267 7.64 -7.67 -7.59
C GLY A 267 8.19 -9.05 -7.25
N VAL A 268 8.72 -9.17 -6.02
CA VAL A 268 9.19 -10.46 -5.49
C VAL A 268 8.08 -11.51 -5.58
N GLY A 269 8.46 -12.74 -5.94
CA GLY A 269 7.51 -13.85 -6.08
C GLY A 269 6.85 -13.92 -7.47
N GLY A 270 7.24 -13.05 -8.40
CA GLY A 270 6.87 -13.14 -9.81
C GLY A 270 5.74 -12.21 -10.26
N GLN A 271 5.39 -11.21 -9.45
CA GLN A 271 4.46 -10.15 -9.84
C GLN A 271 5.11 -9.27 -10.91
N ILE A 272 4.40 -8.89 -11.96
CA ILE A 272 4.93 -8.01 -12.99
C ILE A 272 3.82 -7.11 -13.53
N VAL A 273 4.11 -5.82 -13.68
CA VAL A 273 3.34 -4.93 -14.55
C VAL A 273 4.29 -4.24 -15.51
N ARG A 274 3.92 -4.24 -16.79
CA ARG A 274 4.65 -3.64 -17.89
C ARG A 274 3.67 -2.97 -18.84
N PHE A 275 4.05 -1.84 -19.40
CA PHE A 275 3.36 -1.26 -20.54
C PHE A 275 4.39 -0.89 -21.61
N ASP A 276 3.96 -0.98 -22.85
CA ASP A 276 4.77 -0.81 -24.05
C ASP A 276 4.11 0.28 -24.90
N PRO A 277 4.58 1.53 -24.79
CA PRO A 277 4.00 2.65 -25.51
C PRO A 277 4.08 2.53 -27.04
N GLU A 278 5.08 1.80 -27.57
CA GLU A 278 5.24 1.64 -29.02
C GLU A 278 4.17 0.71 -29.61
N ASN A 279 3.76 -0.31 -28.84
CA ASN A 279 2.75 -1.28 -29.26
C ASN A 279 1.38 -1.03 -28.61
N ASP A 280 1.23 0.06 -27.86
CA ASP A 280 0.03 0.46 -27.11
C ASP A 280 -0.57 -0.71 -26.30
N ILE A 281 0.27 -1.38 -25.49
CA ILE A 281 -0.15 -2.55 -24.72
C ILE A 281 0.29 -2.49 -23.26
N VAL A 282 -0.61 -2.90 -22.36
CA VAL A 282 -0.33 -3.10 -20.94
C VAL A 282 -0.46 -4.59 -20.58
N LEU A 283 0.56 -5.14 -19.95
CA LEU A 283 0.62 -6.50 -19.45
C LEU A 283 0.77 -6.47 -17.93
N CYS A 284 -0.18 -7.07 -17.22
CA CYS A 284 -0.09 -7.25 -15.77
C CYS A 284 -0.32 -8.71 -15.39
N TYR A 285 0.62 -9.26 -14.62
CA TYR A 285 0.57 -10.61 -14.11
C TYR A 285 0.78 -10.58 -12.61
N LEU A 286 -0.23 -11.06 -11.87
CA LEU A 286 -0.17 -11.21 -10.43
C LEU A 286 -0.35 -12.68 -10.02
N THR A 287 0.37 -13.11 -8.98
CA THR A 287 0.35 -14.49 -8.47
C THR A 287 0.46 -14.51 -6.96
N ASN A 288 -0.29 -15.37 -6.25
CA ASN A 288 -0.10 -15.57 -4.81
C ASN A 288 0.87 -16.73 -4.51
N ALA A 289 1.25 -17.52 -5.52
CA ALA A 289 2.24 -18.57 -5.40
C ALA A 289 3.60 -18.10 -5.94
N PHE A 290 4.57 -17.94 -5.04
CA PHE A 290 5.87 -17.39 -5.38
C PHE A 290 6.63 -18.21 -6.41
N LYS A 291 7.22 -17.49 -7.36
CA LYS A 291 8.15 -18.00 -8.36
C LYS A 291 9.59 -17.83 -7.86
N ALA A 292 10.50 -18.67 -8.34
CA ALA A 292 11.93 -18.54 -8.10
C ALA A 292 12.53 -17.40 -8.94
N GLY A 293 12.02 -17.21 -10.16
CA GLY A 293 12.37 -16.08 -11.01
C GLY A 293 11.75 -14.75 -10.56
N SER A 294 12.41 -13.65 -10.92
CA SER A 294 11.91 -12.27 -10.80
C SER A 294 12.08 -11.56 -12.14
N GLY A 295 11.21 -10.60 -12.45
CA GLY A 295 11.29 -9.81 -13.69
C GLY A 295 11.31 -10.68 -14.94
N GLU A 296 12.32 -10.48 -15.79
CA GLU A 296 12.48 -11.21 -17.06
C GLU A 296 12.74 -12.71 -16.88
N HIS A 297 12.92 -13.19 -15.64
CA HIS A 297 13.17 -14.60 -15.34
C HIS A 297 11.91 -15.36 -14.91
N VAL A 298 10.74 -14.70 -14.88
CA VAL A 298 9.47 -15.35 -14.53
C VAL A 298 8.92 -16.14 -15.72
N PHE A 299 9.16 -17.45 -15.75
CA PHE A 299 8.74 -18.34 -16.84
C PHE A 299 7.26 -18.20 -17.22
N THR A 300 6.37 -18.19 -16.20
CA THR A 300 4.91 -18.15 -16.38
C THR A 300 4.45 -16.88 -17.09
N TYR A 301 4.92 -15.71 -16.64
CA TYR A 301 4.67 -14.43 -17.30
C TYR A 301 5.25 -14.41 -18.73
N ASN A 302 6.50 -14.86 -18.90
CA ASN A 302 7.17 -14.81 -20.19
C ASN A 302 6.47 -15.64 -21.27
N ARG A 303 5.94 -16.81 -20.90
CA ARG A 303 5.17 -17.64 -21.82
C ARG A 303 3.92 -16.90 -22.32
N LEU A 304 3.23 -16.19 -21.43
CA LEU A 304 2.05 -15.40 -21.77
C LEU A 304 2.41 -14.21 -22.65
N GLN A 305 3.43 -13.42 -22.28
CA GLN A 305 3.80 -12.24 -23.04
C GLN A 305 4.19 -12.59 -24.48
N ARG A 306 5.01 -13.64 -24.67
CA ARG A 306 5.42 -14.07 -26.02
C ARG A 306 4.21 -14.40 -26.88
N LYS A 307 3.22 -15.08 -26.29
CA LYS A 307 2.02 -15.44 -27.03
C LYS A 307 1.20 -14.21 -27.44
N VAL A 308 1.12 -13.22 -26.57
CA VAL A 308 0.46 -11.94 -26.89
C VAL A 308 1.20 -11.23 -28.02
N TYR A 309 2.52 -11.10 -27.94
CA TYR A 309 3.32 -10.44 -28.99
C TYR A 309 3.33 -11.21 -30.33
N GLU A 310 3.21 -12.54 -30.32
CA GLU A 310 2.99 -13.35 -31.53
C GLU A 310 1.65 -13.03 -32.22
N ILE A 311 0.61 -12.71 -31.44
CA ILE A 311 -0.73 -12.44 -31.95
C ILE A 311 -0.79 -11.04 -32.55
N ILE A 312 -0.28 -10.01 -31.86
CA ILE A 312 -0.36 -8.62 -32.33
C ILE A 312 0.57 -8.31 -33.51
N LYS A 313 1.54 -9.19 -33.80
CA LYS A 313 2.41 -9.09 -34.99
C LYS A 313 1.79 -9.65 -36.27
N LYS A 314 0.67 -10.36 -36.17
CA LYS A 314 -0.08 -10.89 -37.32
C LYS A 314 -1.17 -9.93 -37.74
#